data_AF-A0A315E2G1-F1
#
_entry.id   AF-A0A315E2G1-F1
#
_cell.length_a   1.000
_cell.length_b   1.000
_cell.length_c   1.000
_cell.angle_alpha   90.00
_cell.angle_beta   90.00
_cell.angle_gamma   90.00
#
_symmetry.space_group_name_H-M   'P 1'
#
loop_
_entity.id
_entity.type
_entity.pdbx_description
1 polymer ?
#
loop_
_entity_poly.entity_id
_entity_poly.type
_entity_poly.pdbx_seq_one_letter_code
_entity_poly.pdbx_strand_id
1 'polypeptide(L)'
;MNRITRCPSCSTVYQVGSEHLQAAHGWLQCGQCQHIFDSTGLVLLWAPAEGSAPPSADAIASSSPAQVKRIPIEDLLPSNGASTSLSDEPASSDLLSFEQALSSFKPIRDDLTPAAPPSSNDAGEVVSGWRSPVFSGRHVMAWVLLLVLIVQLVFVQRQTIAAHWPAAGTVVRQVCMSLGCALNPLSDQDGMVIEGSDLVQRGADHFLSWTVRNISEHPLGMTALELSLNDAQKMVWLRRVLLPSDVGAPDVLGPGQSWSGELKVEVDPAQPISDYRLLSFYP
;
A
#
# COMPACT_ATOMS: atom_id res chain seq x y z
N MET A 1 21.78 19.72 -12.70
CA MET A 1 20.34 19.69 -13.00
C MET A 1 19.76 18.48 -12.31
N ASN A 2 18.91 18.66 -11.28
CA ASN A 2 18.39 17.53 -10.51
C ASN A 2 17.20 16.93 -11.27
N ARG A 3 17.22 15.62 -11.48
CA ARG A 3 16.14 14.87 -12.11
C ARG A 3 15.56 13.88 -11.11
N ILE A 4 14.24 13.80 -11.03
CA ILE A 4 13.53 12.89 -10.15
C ILE A 4 12.64 11.95 -10.97
N THR A 5 12.46 10.74 -10.49
CA THR A 5 11.50 9.78 -11.03
C THR A 5 10.74 9.10 -9.91
N ARG A 6 9.57 8.52 -10.22
CA ARG A 6 8.72 7.79 -9.29
C ARG A 6 8.59 6.34 -9.73
N CYS A 7 8.78 5.41 -8.81
CA CYS A 7 8.56 3.99 -9.11
C CYS A 7 7.05 3.68 -9.26
N PRO A 8 6.61 2.98 -10.32
CA PRO A 8 5.20 2.63 -10.51
C PRO A 8 4.69 1.54 -9.55
N SER A 9 5.57 0.75 -8.93
CA SER A 9 5.20 -0.35 -8.05
C SER A 9 5.04 0.10 -6.59
N CYS A 10 6.00 0.86 -6.04
CA CYS A 10 5.99 1.27 -4.63
C CYS A 10 5.84 2.79 -4.43
N SER A 11 5.69 3.57 -5.50
CA SER A 11 5.55 5.02 -5.48
C SER A 11 6.70 5.84 -4.86
N THR A 12 7.84 5.22 -4.57
CA THR A 12 9.02 5.89 -4.03
C THR A 12 9.59 6.90 -5.05
N VAL A 13 9.88 8.12 -4.59
CA VAL A 13 10.49 9.20 -5.40
C VAL A 13 11.97 9.29 -5.06
N TYR A 14 12.82 9.29 -6.08
CA TYR A 14 14.26 9.35 -5.91
C TYR A 14 14.92 10.15 -7.04
N GLN A 15 16.13 10.65 -6.77
CA GLN A 15 16.92 11.40 -7.74
C GLN A 15 17.70 10.44 -8.64
N VAL A 16 17.78 10.77 -9.93
CA VAL A 16 18.47 9.95 -10.94
C VAL A 16 19.46 10.81 -11.70
N GLY A 17 20.71 10.35 -11.78
CA GLY A 17 21.75 10.98 -12.59
C GLY A 17 21.52 10.78 -14.09
N SER A 18 21.86 11.78 -14.91
CA SER A 18 21.71 11.72 -16.37
C SER A 18 22.59 10.64 -17.02
N GLU A 19 23.75 10.36 -16.45
CA GLU A 19 24.68 9.32 -16.91
C GLU A 19 24.09 7.91 -16.83
N HIS A 20 23.36 7.61 -15.75
CA HIS A 20 22.73 6.31 -15.51
C HIS A 20 21.57 6.07 -16.47
N LEU A 21 20.77 7.10 -16.77
CA LEU A 21 19.69 7.02 -17.74
C LEU A 21 20.20 6.78 -19.17
N GLN A 22 21.33 7.38 -19.53
CA GLN A 22 21.93 7.21 -20.86
C GLN A 22 22.59 5.84 -21.01
N ALA A 23 23.31 5.36 -19.99
CA ALA A 23 23.97 4.06 -20.00
C ALA A 23 22.96 2.89 -20.06
N ALA A 24 21.79 3.03 -19.42
CA ALA A 24 20.78 1.97 -19.34
C ALA A 24 19.61 2.13 -20.33
N HIS A 25 19.72 3.03 -21.32
CA HIS A 25 18.66 3.31 -22.29
C HIS A 25 17.27 3.54 -21.67
N GLY A 26 17.21 4.25 -20.52
CA GLY A 26 15.95 4.55 -19.83
C GLY A 26 15.45 3.48 -18.85
N TRP A 27 16.08 2.30 -18.75
CA TRP A 27 15.72 1.29 -17.75
C TRP A 27 16.29 1.60 -16.37
N LEU A 28 15.45 1.52 -15.34
CA LEU A 28 15.84 1.75 -13.95
C LEU A 28 15.33 0.62 -13.04
N GLN A 29 16.12 0.33 -12.00
CA GLN A 29 15.70 -0.54 -10.90
C GLN A 29 15.46 0.31 -9.65
N CYS A 30 14.29 0.15 -9.03
CA CYS A 30 13.97 0.87 -7.80
C CYS A 30 14.83 0.37 -6.63
N GLY A 31 15.52 1.26 -5.92
CA GLY A 31 16.31 0.87 -4.73
C GLY A 31 15.49 0.37 -3.53
N GLN A 32 14.17 0.64 -3.52
CA GLN A 32 13.29 0.27 -2.40
C GLN A 32 12.61 -1.08 -2.60
N CYS A 33 11.99 -1.32 -3.76
CA CYS A 33 11.27 -2.57 -4.05
C CYS A 33 11.93 -3.43 -5.13
N GLN A 34 13.07 -3.02 -5.68
CA GLN A 34 13.82 -3.71 -6.73
C GLN A 34 13.07 -3.92 -8.05
N HIS A 35 11.91 -3.29 -8.24
CA HIS A 35 11.15 -3.35 -9.49
C HIS A 35 11.92 -2.67 -10.64
N ILE A 36 12.13 -3.40 -11.74
CA ILE A 36 12.76 -2.90 -12.97
C ILE A 36 11.67 -2.30 -13.86
N PHE A 37 11.83 -1.06 -14.30
CA PHE A 37 10.86 -0.39 -15.16
C PHE A 37 11.53 0.55 -16.15
N ASP A 38 10.82 0.84 -17.24
CA ASP A 38 11.20 1.86 -18.21
C ASP A 38 10.81 3.25 -17.66
N SER A 39 11.81 4.12 -17.52
CA SER A 39 11.66 5.48 -17.01
C SER A 39 11.44 6.52 -18.12
N THR A 40 11.39 6.10 -19.39
CA THR A 40 11.15 6.98 -20.54
C THR A 40 9.83 7.72 -20.37
N GLY A 41 9.88 9.05 -20.26
CA GLY A 41 8.70 9.90 -20.03
C GLY A 41 8.24 10.03 -18.58
N LEU A 42 8.89 9.35 -17.63
CA LEU A 42 8.59 9.43 -16.19
C LEU A 42 9.60 10.27 -15.39
N VAL A 43 10.62 10.81 -16.06
CA VAL A 43 11.67 11.63 -15.44
C VAL A 43 11.30 13.11 -15.51
N LEU A 44 11.18 13.74 -14.34
CA LEU A 44 10.91 15.17 -14.21
C LEU A 44 12.18 15.93 -13.83
N LEU A 45 12.36 17.12 -14.41
CA LEU A 45 13.37 18.07 -13.97
C LEU A 45 12.85 18.77 -12.74
N TRP A 46 13.59 18.68 -11.64
CA TRP A 46 13.29 19.37 -10.40
C TRP A 46 14.32 20.49 -10.19
N ALA A 47 13.85 21.73 -10.20
CA ALA A 47 14.63 22.86 -9.73
C ALA A 47 14.27 23.07 -8.24
N PRO A 48 15.24 23.01 -7.30
CA PRO A 48 14.98 23.51 -5.97
C PRO A 48 14.62 25.00 -6.10
N ALA A 49 13.59 25.45 -5.39
CA ALA A 49 13.26 26.86 -5.34
C ALA A 49 14.51 27.63 -4.86
N GLU A 50 15.09 28.46 -5.73
CA GLU A 50 16.18 29.35 -5.36
C GLU A 50 15.65 30.30 -4.28
N GLY A 51 16.00 30.02 -3.01
CA GLY A 51 15.65 30.90 -1.90
C GLY A 51 15.44 30.25 -0.53
N SER A 52 15.22 28.94 -0.41
CA SER A 52 15.11 28.31 0.91
C SER A 52 16.38 27.56 1.27
N ALA A 53 17.32 28.27 1.89
CA ALA A 53 18.33 27.62 2.72
C ALA A 53 17.63 26.75 3.79
N PRO A 54 18.17 25.58 4.17
CA PRO A 54 17.63 24.84 5.30
C PRO A 54 17.63 25.75 6.53
N PRO A 55 16.53 25.85 7.30
CA PRO A 55 16.53 26.65 8.51
C PRO A 55 17.60 26.08 9.45
N SER A 56 18.60 26.90 9.77
CA SER A 56 19.52 26.61 10.85
C SER A 56 18.73 26.40 12.13
N ALA A 57 19.09 25.38 12.90
CA ALA A 57 18.38 24.95 14.12
C ALA A 57 18.25 26.05 15.19
N ASP A 58 18.97 27.15 15.07
CA ASP A 58 18.94 28.29 16.00
C ASP A 58 17.79 29.28 15.77
N ALA A 59 17.03 29.17 14.68
CA ALA A 59 15.96 30.13 14.34
C ALA A 59 14.57 29.79 14.90
N ILE A 60 14.40 28.68 15.63
CA ILE A 60 13.09 28.26 16.16
C ILE A 60 12.71 29.03 17.45
N ALA A 61 13.66 29.71 18.10
CA ALA A 61 13.41 30.35 19.41
C ALA A 61 12.87 31.81 19.36
N SER A 62 12.62 32.39 18.19
CA SER A 62 12.05 33.75 18.09
C SER A 62 11.24 33.95 16.82
N SER A 63 10.01 33.42 16.79
CA SER A 63 8.97 33.98 15.94
C SER A 63 7.60 33.90 16.63
N SER A 64 7.06 35.09 16.91
CA SER A 64 5.71 35.32 17.40
C SER A 64 4.70 34.91 16.32
N PRO A 65 3.58 34.24 16.66
CA PRO A 65 2.63 33.72 15.68
C PRO A 65 1.68 34.83 15.24
N ALA A 66 2.15 35.73 14.39
CA ALA A 66 1.27 36.67 13.69
C ALA A 66 1.76 36.84 12.26
N GLN A 67 0.85 36.57 11.32
CA GLN A 67 0.95 36.84 9.87
C GLN A 67 1.43 35.69 8.97
N VAL A 68 0.74 34.55 9.03
CA VAL A 68 0.52 33.75 7.81
C VAL A 68 -0.61 34.45 7.04
N LYS A 69 -0.28 35.13 5.94
CA LYS A 69 -1.26 35.75 5.03
C LYS A 69 -2.01 34.64 4.31
N ARG A 70 -3.23 34.34 4.77
CA ARG A 70 -4.13 33.39 4.09
C ARG A 70 -4.60 34.02 2.77
N ILE A 71 -4.33 33.33 1.67
CA ILE A 71 -4.84 33.69 0.35
C ILE A 71 -6.26 33.09 0.26
N PRO A 72 -7.32 33.89 0.04
CA PRO A 72 -8.67 33.38 -0.15
C PRO A 72 -8.76 32.57 -1.44
N ILE A 73 -9.47 31.44 -1.39
CA ILE A 73 -9.56 30.44 -2.47
C ILE A 73 -10.36 31.02 -3.66
N GLU A 74 -11.16 32.06 -3.42
CA GLU A 74 -11.98 32.76 -4.40
C GLU A 74 -11.18 33.41 -5.53
N ASP A 75 -9.90 33.78 -5.32
CA ASP A 75 -9.03 34.34 -6.36
C ASP A 75 -8.44 33.27 -7.31
N LEU A 76 -8.61 31.98 -6.99
CA LEU A 76 -8.07 30.85 -7.76
C LEU A 76 -9.14 30.12 -8.59
N LEU A 77 -10.40 30.54 -8.48
CA LEU A 77 -11.49 30.00 -9.28
C LEU A 77 -11.66 30.84 -10.55
N PRO A 78 -11.64 30.25 -11.76
CA PRO A 78 -11.95 31.00 -12.97
C PRO A 78 -13.38 31.50 -12.88
N SER A 79 -13.54 32.83 -12.88
CA SER A 79 -14.85 33.47 -12.94
C SER A 79 -15.52 33.11 -14.27
N ASN A 80 -16.53 32.25 -14.22
CA ASN A 80 -17.45 32.05 -15.33
C ASN A 80 -18.21 33.36 -15.55
N GLY A 81 -17.79 34.12 -16.56
CA GLY A 81 -18.39 35.38 -16.91
C GLY A 81 -18.18 35.70 -18.39
N ALA A 82 -19.04 35.18 -19.25
CA ALA A 82 -19.39 35.81 -20.53
C ALA A 82 -20.67 35.16 -21.09
N SER A 83 -21.81 35.52 -20.49
CA SER A 83 -23.10 35.42 -21.18
C SER A 83 -23.15 36.50 -22.25
N THR A 84 -22.55 36.23 -23.41
CA THR A 84 -22.78 37.05 -24.60
C THR A 84 -24.16 36.71 -25.13
N SER A 85 -25.09 37.64 -24.96
CA SER A 85 -26.37 37.65 -25.66
C SER A 85 -26.15 37.65 -27.17
N LEU A 86 -26.46 36.54 -27.81
CA LEU A 86 -26.59 36.41 -29.26
C LEU A 86 -27.87 35.61 -29.56
N SER A 87 -28.88 36.39 -29.95
CA SER A 87 -29.88 36.07 -30.98
C SER A 87 -30.99 35.05 -30.68
N ASP A 88 -32.21 35.54 -30.90
CA ASP A 88 -33.48 34.85 -31.02
C ASP A 88 -33.46 33.57 -31.92
N GLU A 89 -34.19 32.53 -31.45
CA GLU A 89 -34.97 31.50 -32.19
C GLU A 89 -34.26 30.65 -33.29
N PRO A 90 -34.30 29.28 -33.29
CA PRO A 90 -35.51 28.44 -33.13
C PRO A 90 -35.25 27.11 -32.38
N ALA A 91 -34.62 27.13 -31.20
CA ALA A 91 -34.38 25.89 -30.47
C ALA A 91 -35.66 25.29 -29.84
N SER A 92 -36.73 26.08 -29.70
CA SER A 92 -38.00 25.63 -29.14
C SER A 92 -38.87 24.86 -30.14
N SER A 93 -38.79 25.16 -31.45
CA SER A 93 -39.58 24.46 -32.47
C SER A 93 -39.07 23.05 -32.75
N ASP A 94 -37.76 22.83 -32.66
CA ASP A 94 -37.15 21.52 -32.87
C ASP A 94 -37.44 20.57 -31.69
N LEU A 95 -37.48 21.10 -30.46
CA LEU A 95 -37.85 20.32 -29.30
C LEU A 95 -39.34 19.96 -29.31
N LEU A 96 -40.22 20.87 -29.73
CA LEU A 96 -41.65 20.61 -29.83
C LEU A 96 -41.99 19.63 -30.98
N SER A 97 -41.31 19.72 -32.12
CA SER A 97 -41.48 18.75 -33.22
C SER A 97 -40.97 17.36 -32.86
N PHE A 98 -39.90 17.27 -32.08
CA PHE A 98 -39.37 16.01 -31.56
C PHE A 98 -40.31 15.37 -30.53
N GLU A 99 -40.86 16.16 -29.60
CA GLU A 99 -41.86 15.66 -28.63
C GLU A 99 -43.13 15.18 -29.33
N GLN A 100 -43.54 15.87 -30.39
CA GLN A 100 -44.68 15.45 -31.22
C GLN A 100 -44.39 14.16 -32.01
N ALA A 101 -43.18 13.97 -32.51
CA ALA A 101 -42.76 12.73 -33.18
C ALA A 101 -42.73 11.53 -32.22
N LEU A 102 -42.32 11.73 -30.96
CA LEU A 102 -42.36 10.69 -29.93
C LEU A 102 -43.79 10.35 -29.50
N SER A 103 -44.67 11.34 -29.42
CA SER A 103 -46.09 11.12 -29.06
C SER A 103 -46.90 10.42 -30.17
N SER A 104 -46.47 10.54 -31.44
CA SER A 104 -47.11 9.90 -32.59
C SER A 104 -46.68 8.44 -32.80
N PHE A 105 -45.68 7.95 -32.05
CA PHE A 105 -45.19 6.57 -32.19
C PHE A 105 -46.15 5.60 -31.49
N LYS A 106 -47.16 5.13 -32.22
CA LYS A 106 -48.02 4.03 -31.77
C LYS A 106 -47.32 2.72 -32.14
N PRO A 107 -46.89 1.89 -31.17
CA PRO A 107 -46.28 0.62 -31.49
C PRO A 107 -47.29 -0.24 -32.24
N ILE A 108 -46.91 -0.69 -33.43
CA ILE A 108 -47.62 -1.75 -34.14
C ILE A 108 -47.58 -2.97 -33.22
N ARG A 109 -48.73 -3.26 -32.59
CA ARG A 109 -49.02 -4.61 -32.17
C ARG A 109 -49.38 -5.32 -33.46
N ASP A 110 -48.50 -6.18 -33.93
CA ASP A 110 -48.85 -7.17 -34.94
C ASP A 110 -49.94 -8.06 -34.33
N ASP A 111 -51.20 -7.66 -34.52
CA ASP A 111 -52.34 -8.58 -34.43
C ASP A 111 -52.21 -9.54 -35.61
N LEU A 112 -51.32 -10.52 -35.46
CA LEU A 112 -51.37 -11.76 -36.23
C LEU A 112 -52.62 -12.50 -35.79
N THR A 113 -53.76 -12.09 -36.34
CA THR A 113 -54.90 -12.99 -36.51
C THR A 113 -54.43 -14.08 -37.47
N PRO A 114 -54.38 -15.36 -37.06
CA PRO A 114 -54.06 -16.43 -38.00
C PRO A 114 -55.22 -16.52 -38.99
N ALA A 115 -54.98 -16.15 -40.25
CA ALA A 115 -55.82 -16.57 -41.34
C ALA A 115 -55.81 -18.11 -41.36
N ALA A 116 -57.00 -18.71 -41.34
CA ALA A 116 -57.17 -20.15 -41.40
C ALA A 116 -56.43 -20.76 -42.61
N PRO A 117 -55.60 -21.80 -42.43
CA PRO A 117 -54.99 -22.48 -43.56
C PRO A 117 -56.01 -23.42 -44.22
N PRO A 118 -56.04 -23.52 -45.57
CA PRO A 118 -56.70 -24.64 -46.20
C PRO A 118 -55.93 -25.93 -45.87
N SER A 119 -56.71 -26.97 -45.58
CA SER A 119 -56.29 -28.33 -45.32
C SER A 119 -55.36 -28.87 -46.41
N SER A 120 -54.13 -29.20 -46.03
CA SER A 120 -53.39 -30.28 -46.66
C SER A 120 -52.52 -30.94 -45.59
N ASN A 121 -52.89 -32.17 -45.29
CA ASN A 121 -52.19 -33.05 -44.37
C ASN A 121 -50.76 -33.22 -44.85
N ASP A 122 -49.77 -32.88 -44.01
CA ASP A 122 -48.59 -33.73 -43.93
C ASP A 122 -48.06 -33.73 -42.50
N ALA A 123 -47.72 -34.93 -42.06
CA ALA A 123 -47.49 -35.29 -40.67
C ALA A 123 -46.29 -34.55 -40.07
N GLY A 124 -46.44 -34.23 -38.78
CA GLY A 124 -45.56 -33.34 -38.06
C GLY A 124 -44.16 -33.86 -37.77
N GLU A 125 -43.28 -32.90 -37.51
CA GLU A 125 -42.28 -33.00 -36.45
C GLU A 125 -41.98 -31.58 -35.95
N VAL A 126 -42.83 -31.05 -35.08
CA VAL A 126 -42.47 -29.89 -34.24
C VAL A 126 -41.85 -30.45 -32.97
N VAL A 127 -40.56 -30.77 -33.00
CA VAL A 127 -39.81 -30.91 -31.75
C VAL A 127 -39.31 -29.52 -31.38
N SER A 128 -40.10 -28.91 -30.50
CA SER A 128 -39.76 -27.79 -29.64
C SER A 128 -38.28 -27.74 -29.31
N GLY A 129 -37.60 -26.69 -29.77
CA GLY A 129 -36.30 -26.32 -29.24
C GLY A 129 -36.46 -26.04 -27.74
N TRP A 130 -36.06 -27.01 -26.91
CA TRP A 130 -35.82 -26.81 -25.50
C TRP A 130 -34.79 -25.70 -25.35
N ARG A 131 -35.26 -24.46 -25.18
CA ARG A 131 -34.47 -23.43 -24.51
C ARG A 131 -34.38 -23.88 -23.07
N SER A 132 -33.33 -24.63 -22.75
CA SER A 132 -32.97 -24.92 -21.38
C SER A 132 -32.78 -23.60 -20.62
N PRO A 133 -33.21 -23.53 -19.35
CA PRO A 133 -33.02 -22.32 -18.54
C PRO A 133 -31.53 -22.22 -18.16
N VAL A 134 -30.71 -21.62 -19.05
CA VAL A 134 -29.30 -21.31 -18.79
C VAL A 134 -29.13 -20.31 -17.61
N PHE A 135 -30.23 -19.79 -17.07
CA PHE A 135 -30.22 -18.85 -15.95
C PHE A 135 -30.00 -19.48 -14.57
N SER A 136 -30.18 -20.78 -14.35
CA SER A 136 -30.02 -21.34 -12.99
C SER A 136 -28.57 -21.63 -12.59
N GLY A 137 -27.72 -22.05 -13.55
CA GLY A 137 -26.33 -22.44 -13.25
C GLY A 137 -25.39 -21.25 -13.06
N ARG A 138 -25.65 -20.14 -13.77
CA ARG A 138 -24.73 -18.99 -13.76
C ARG A 138 -24.71 -18.24 -12.43
N HIS A 139 -25.85 -18.11 -11.76
CA HIS A 139 -25.90 -17.51 -10.42
C HIS A 139 -25.25 -18.41 -9.37
N VAL A 140 -25.47 -19.72 -9.43
CA VAL A 140 -24.82 -20.69 -8.53
C VAL A 140 -23.30 -20.63 -8.71
N MET A 141 -22.82 -20.64 -9.95
CA MET A 141 -21.39 -20.55 -10.24
C MET A 141 -20.80 -19.21 -9.78
N ALA A 142 -21.51 -18.10 -9.96
CA ALA A 142 -21.10 -16.80 -9.45
C ALA A 142 -21.00 -16.77 -7.91
N TRP A 143 -21.97 -17.35 -7.19
CA TRP A 143 -21.94 -17.46 -5.73
C TRP A 143 -20.81 -18.36 -5.23
N VAL A 144 -20.54 -19.48 -5.90
CA VAL A 144 -19.41 -20.36 -5.56
C VAL A 144 -18.09 -19.63 -5.76
N LEU A 145 -17.92 -18.92 -6.89
CA LEU A 145 -16.71 -18.12 -7.14
C LEU A 145 -16.56 -16.99 -6.12
N LEU A 146 -17.64 -16.32 -5.74
CA LEU A 146 -17.62 -15.30 -4.69
C LEU A 146 -17.17 -15.88 -3.35
N LEU A 147 -17.72 -17.05 -2.96
CA LEU A 147 -17.34 -17.71 -1.71
C LEU A 147 -15.86 -18.11 -1.73
N VAL A 148 -15.38 -18.68 -2.83
CA VAL A 148 -13.96 -19.01 -3.00
C VAL A 148 -13.08 -17.76 -2.89
N LEU A 149 -13.47 -16.65 -3.53
CA LEU A 149 -12.75 -15.38 -3.43
C LEU A 149 -12.70 -14.85 -2.00
N ILE A 150 -13.80 -14.94 -1.25
CA ILE A 150 -13.85 -14.54 0.16
C ILE A 150 -12.91 -15.42 1.00
N VAL A 151 -12.93 -16.74 0.80
CA VAL A 151 -12.03 -17.67 1.51
C VAL A 151 -10.56 -17.36 1.18
N GLN A 152 -10.26 -17.09 -0.09
CA GLN A 152 -8.92 -16.67 -0.51
C GLN A 152 -8.48 -15.36 0.16
N LEU A 153 -9.35 -14.35 0.18
CA LEU A 153 -9.09 -13.07 0.85
C LEU A 153 -8.84 -13.26 2.35
N VAL A 154 -9.66 -14.06 3.04
CA VAL A 154 -9.49 -14.36 4.46
C VAL A 154 -8.18 -15.11 4.71
N PHE A 155 -7.80 -16.05 3.84
CA PHE A 155 -6.56 -16.80 3.98
C PHE A 155 -5.31 -15.93 3.75
N VAL A 156 -5.37 -15.04 2.76
CA VAL A 156 -4.30 -14.08 2.46
C VAL A 156 -4.19 -13.04 3.57
N GLN A 157 -5.30 -12.47 4.05
CA GLN A 157 -5.33 -11.46 5.11
C GLN A 157 -5.44 -12.03 6.53
N ARG A 158 -5.15 -13.33 6.72
CA ARG A 158 -5.31 -14.01 8.02
C ARG A 158 -4.58 -13.32 9.17
N GLN A 159 -3.44 -12.70 8.88
CA GLN A 159 -2.62 -11.98 9.87
C GLN A 159 -3.29 -10.68 10.32
N THR A 160 -3.80 -9.88 9.39
CA THR A 160 -4.50 -8.62 9.67
C THR A 160 -5.80 -8.86 10.43
N ILE A 161 -6.55 -9.91 10.06
CA ILE A 161 -7.79 -10.31 10.73
C ILE A 161 -7.49 -10.75 12.16
N ALA A 162 -6.45 -11.56 12.38
CA ALA A 162 -6.06 -12.01 13.71
C ALA A 162 -5.62 -10.85 14.62
N ALA A 163 -4.98 -9.81 14.05
CA ALA A 163 -4.56 -8.63 14.80
C ALA A 163 -5.75 -7.72 15.20
N HIS A 164 -6.71 -7.50 14.30
CA HIS A 164 -7.86 -6.63 14.58
C HIS A 164 -8.93 -7.31 15.43
N TRP A 165 -9.14 -8.62 15.25
CA TRP A 165 -10.22 -9.37 15.90
C TRP A 165 -9.62 -10.45 16.82
N PRO A 166 -9.20 -10.12 18.05
CA PRO A 166 -8.50 -11.05 18.94
C PRO A 166 -9.35 -12.29 19.30
N ALA A 167 -10.68 -12.15 19.36
CA ALA A 167 -11.60 -13.26 19.58
C ALA A 167 -11.64 -14.25 18.40
N ALA A 168 -11.47 -13.76 17.16
CA ALA A 168 -11.33 -14.62 15.99
C ALA A 168 -9.92 -15.21 15.89
N GLY A 169 -8.91 -14.53 16.41
CA GLY A 169 -7.50 -14.96 16.38
C GLY A 169 -7.27 -16.36 16.96
N THR A 170 -7.97 -16.74 18.04
CA THR A 170 -7.85 -18.09 18.63
C THR A 170 -8.41 -19.18 17.73
N VAL A 171 -9.60 -18.97 17.17
CA VAL A 171 -10.25 -19.89 16.23
C VAL A 171 -9.42 -20.02 14.96
N VAL A 172 -8.96 -18.90 14.40
CA VAL A 172 -8.13 -18.87 13.20
C VAL A 172 -6.81 -19.58 13.45
N ARG A 173 -6.15 -19.39 14.59
CA ARG A 173 -4.92 -20.11 14.96
C ARG A 173 -5.14 -21.62 15.02
N GLN A 174 -6.24 -22.09 15.62
CA GLN A 174 -6.54 -23.51 15.76
C GLN A 174 -6.91 -24.18 14.42
N VAL A 175 -7.67 -23.47 13.58
CA VAL A 175 -7.92 -23.87 12.19
C VAL A 175 -6.60 -23.93 11.42
N CYS A 176 -5.72 -22.92 11.57
CA CYS A 176 -4.44 -22.90 10.85
C CYS A 176 -3.53 -24.06 11.24
N MET A 177 -3.46 -24.39 12.54
CA MET A 177 -2.71 -25.55 13.03
C MET A 177 -3.20 -26.86 12.40
N SER A 178 -4.51 -27.00 12.20
CA SER A 178 -5.12 -28.19 11.61
C SER A 178 -4.89 -28.28 10.10
N LEU A 179 -4.81 -27.13 9.40
CA LEU A 179 -4.46 -27.04 7.98
C LEU A 179 -2.95 -26.96 7.73
N GLY A 180 -2.11 -27.05 8.77
CA GLY A 180 -0.65 -26.99 8.65
C GLY A 180 -0.09 -25.62 8.26
N CYS A 181 -0.83 -24.53 8.48
CA CYS A 181 -0.35 -23.19 8.23
C CYS A 181 0.21 -22.51 9.49
N ALA A 182 1.33 -21.80 9.33
CA ALA A 182 1.93 -20.98 10.37
C ALA A 182 1.28 -19.58 10.38
N LEU A 183 0.85 -19.16 11.57
CA LEU A 183 0.26 -17.85 11.79
C LEU A 183 1.27 -16.97 12.52
N ASN A 184 2.15 -16.34 11.75
CA ASN A 184 3.14 -15.41 12.29
C ASN A 184 2.44 -14.17 12.89
N PRO A 185 2.99 -13.61 13.97
CA PRO A 185 2.50 -12.36 14.54
C PRO A 185 2.61 -11.23 13.52
N LEU A 186 1.83 -10.17 13.72
CA LEU A 186 1.88 -8.98 12.87
C LEU A 186 3.28 -8.34 12.97
N SER A 187 3.86 -8.01 11.83
CA SER A 187 5.14 -7.33 11.73
C SER A 187 4.93 -5.96 11.11
N ASP A 188 5.38 -4.92 11.80
CA ASP A 188 5.29 -3.53 11.33
C ASP A 188 6.64 -2.84 11.56
N GLN A 189 7.30 -2.44 10.47
CA GLN A 189 8.66 -1.89 10.50
C GLN A 189 8.77 -0.60 11.32
N ASP A 190 7.69 0.19 11.36
CA ASP A 190 7.67 1.48 12.07
C ASP A 190 7.15 1.35 13.51
N GLY A 191 6.57 0.20 13.87
CA GLY A 191 5.92 -0.01 15.16
C GLY A 191 6.86 -0.43 16.30
N MET A 192 8.04 -0.97 15.99
CA MET A 192 9.02 -1.44 16.98
C MET A 192 10.26 -0.55 17.02
N VAL A 193 10.35 0.30 18.05
CA VAL A 193 11.40 1.32 18.18
C VAL A 193 12.33 0.99 19.35
N ILE A 194 13.63 1.20 19.14
CA ILE A 194 14.65 1.09 20.19
C ILE A 194 14.59 2.39 21.01
N GLU A 195 14.16 2.32 22.28
CA GLU A 195 14.11 3.48 23.18
C GLU A 195 15.52 3.88 23.66
N GLY A 196 16.39 2.90 23.83
CA GLY A 196 17.76 3.13 24.25
C GLY A 196 18.63 1.90 24.04
N SER A 197 19.92 2.13 23.83
CA SER A 197 20.95 1.10 23.82
C SER A 197 22.20 1.68 24.45
N ASP A 198 22.95 0.85 25.16
CA ASP A 198 24.21 1.22 25.78
C ASP A 198 25.18 0.04 25.73
N LEU A 199 26.45 0.32 25.44
CA LEU A 199 27.54 -0.66 25.40
C LEU A 199 28.58 -0.28 26.44
N VAL A 200 28.58 -0.99 27.57
CA VAL A 200 29.45 -0.71 28.70
C VAL A 200 30.54 -1.77 28.81
N GLN A 201 31.79 -1.35 28.93
CA GLN A 201 32.90 -2.25 29.24
C GLN A 201 32.98 -2.48 30.76
N ARG A 202 32.86 -3.75 31.20
CA ARG A 202 33.04 -4.15 32.60
C ARG A 202 34.22 -5.12 32.69
N GLY A 203 35.40 -4.58 33.03
CA GLY A 203 36.63 -5.36 33.03
C GLY A 203 37.09 -5.68 31.61
N ALA A 204 37.24 -6.97 31.29
CA ALA A 204 37.60 -7.43 29.94
C ALA A 204 36.38 -7.64 29.02
N ASP A 205 35.17 -7.69 29.59
CA ASP A 205 33.95 -8.01 28.87
C ASP A 205 33.17 -6.75 28.48
N HIS A 206 32.50 -6.81 27.33
CA HIS A 206 31.58 -5.76 26.90
C HIS A 206 30.14 -6.24 27.08
N PHE A 207 29.30 -5.41 27.70
CA PHE A 207 27.89 -5.69 27.93
C PHE A 207 27.05 -4.70 27.13
N LEU A 208 26.30 -5.23 26.16
CA LEU A 208 25.30 -4.48 25.42
C LEU A 208 23.97 -4.61 26.14
N SER A 209 23.36 -3.49 26.52
CA SER A 209 22.00 -3.43 27.02
C SER A 209 21.14 -2.61 26.06
N TRP A 210 19.89 -2.99 25.88
CA TRP A 210 18.97 -2.25 25.01
C TRP A 210 17.53 -2.40 25.49
N THR A 211 16.67 -1.48 25.05
CA THR A 211 15.24 -1.51 25.30
C THR A 211 14.49 -1.27 24.00
N VAL A 212 13.57 -2.17 23.66
CA VAL A 212 12.68 -2.05 22.51
C VAL A 212 11.27 -1.82 23.02
N ARG A 213 10.52 -0.94 22.37
CA ARG A 213 9.13 -0.65 22.69
C ARG A 213 8.26 -0.76 21.45
N ASN A 214 7.09 -1.36 21.65
CA ASN A 214 6.03 -1.33 20.66
C ASN A 214 5.26 0.00 20.80
N ILE A 215 5.39 0.87 19.80
CA ILE A 215 4.69 2.17 19.76
C ILE A 215 3.39 2.12 18.95
N SER A 216 3.04 0.96 18.38
CA SER A 216 1.83 0.76 17.60
C SER A 216 0.61 0.48 18.47
N GLU A 217 -0.58 0.54 17.88
CA GLU A 217 -1.86 0.20 18.52
C GLU A 217 -2.16 -1.32 18.48
N HIS A 218 -1.27 -2.11 17.89
CA HIS A 218 -1.46 -3.54 17.67
C HIS A 218 -0.37 -4.36 18.37
N PRO A 219 -0.67 -5.61 18.77
CA PRO A 219 0.38 -6.52 19.23
C PRO A 219 1.30 -6.89 18.05
N LEU A 220 2.60 -6.62 18.21
CA LEU A 220 3.61 -6.88 17.18
C LEU A 220 4.52 -8.03 17.58
N GLY A 221 4.97 -8.80 16.59
CA GLY A 221 6.04 -9.78 16.78
C GLY A 221 7.36 -9.10 17.12
N MET A 222 8.22 -9.74 17.90
CA MET A 222 9.54 -9.19 18.19
C MET A 222 10.43 -9.11 16.94
N THR A 223 11.24 -8.04 16.86
CA THR A 223 12.22 -7.82 15.79
C THR A 223 13.54 -8.51 16.10
N ALA A 224 14.27 -8.85 15.04
CA ALA A 224 15.69 -9.17 15.15
C ALA A 224 16.50 -7.88 15.28
N LEU A 225 17.66 -7.98 15.93
CA LEU A 225 18.57 -6.85 16.11
C LEU A 225 19.89 -7.10 15.39
N GLU A 226 20.36 -6.16 14.59
CA GLU A 226 21.70 -6.19 14.02
C GLU A 226 22.64 -5.31 14.86
N LEU A 227 23.64 -5.94 15.48
CA LEU A 227 24.74 -5.27 16.14
C LEU A 227 25.92 -5.15 15.16
N SER A 228 26.38 -3.92 14.96
CA SER A 228 27.60 -3.62 14.22
C SER A 228 28.60 -2.89 15.13
N LEU A 229 29.81 -3.41 15.22
CA LEU A 229 30.92 -2.77 15.93
C LEU A 229 31.87 -2.15 14.90
N ASN A 230 32.24 -0.90 15.17
CA ASN A 230 33.03 -0.09 14.27
C ASN A 230 34.37 0.27 14.92
N ASP A 231 35.41 0.34 14.09
CA ASP A 231 36.71 0.89 14.46
C ASP A 231 36.71 2.44 14.35
N ALA A 232 37.78 3.09 14.76
CA ALA A 232 38.00 4.53 14.71
C ALA A 232 37.83 5.11 13.29
N GLN A 233 38.07 4.31 12.25
CA GLN A 233 37.87 4.68 10.85
C GLN A 233 36.45 4.42 10.35
N LYS A 234 35.49 4.12 11.24
CA LYS A 234 34.08 3.77 10.94
C LYS A 234 33.91 2.54 10.03
N MET A 235 34.91 1.68 9.99
CA MET A 235 34.82 0.39 9.30
C MET A 235 34.16 -0.63 10.22
N VAL A 236 33.14 -1.33 9.70
CA VAL A 236 32.46 -2.41 10.42
C VAL A 236 33.36 -3.63 10.40
N TRP A 237 33.83 -4.07 11.57
CA TRP A 237 34.68 -5.27 11.70
C TRP A 237 33.94 -6.44 12.34
N LEU A 238 32.84 -6.19 13.07
CA LEU A 238 31.90 -7.20 13.52
C LEU A 238 30.48 -6.80 13.12
N ARG A 239 29.74 -7.73 12.50
CA ARG A 239 28.31 -7.64 12.26
C ARG A 239 27.65 -8.92 12.73
N ARG A 240 26.74 -8.83 13.69
CA ARG A 240 26.02 -9.98 14.26
C ARG A 240 24.52 -9.71 14.30
N VAL A 241 23.75 -10.67 13.82
CA VAL A 241 22.30 -10.68 13.95
C VAL A 241 21.94 -11.41 15.24
N LEU A 242 21.09 -10.79 16.06
CA LEU A 242 20.55 -11.30 17.30
C LEU A 242 19.07 -11.61 17.06
N LEU A 243 18.72 -12.89 17.06
CA LEU A 243 17.33 -13.32 16.91
C LEU A 243 16.59 -13.16 18.25
N PRO A 244 15.26 -12.95 18.25
CA PRO A 244 14.46 -12.88 19.47
C PRO A 244 14.68 -14.07 20.42
N SER A 245 14.82 -15.27 19.85
CA SER A 245 15.09 -16.51 20.59
C SER A 245 16.44 -16.52 21.30
N ASP A 246 17.46 -15.88 20.73
CA ASP A 246 18.84 -15.91 21.24
C ASP A 246 19.01 -15.00 22.46
N VAL A 247 18.18 -13.96 22.53
CA VAL A 247 18.21 -12.94 23.59
C VAL A 247 17.09 -13.12 24.63
N GLY A 248 16.30 -14.20 24.52
CA GLY A 248 15.19 -14.48 25.44
C GLY A 248 14.05 -13.47 25.35
N ALA A 249 13.85 -12.85 24.19
CA ALA A 249 12.73 -11.95 23.95
C ALA A 249 11.41 -12.73 23.86
N PRO A 250 10.27 -12.12 24.26
CA PRO A 250 8.95 -12.72 24.06
C PRO A 250 8.63 -12.86 22.57
N ASP A 251 7.68 -13.71 22.18
CA ASP A 251 7.30 -13.81 20.77
C ASP A 251 6.55 -12.56 20.27
N VAL A 252 5.81 -11.90 21.18
CA VAL A 252 4.92 -10.77 20.88
C VAL A 252 5.03 -9.72 21.98
N LEU A 253 5.06 -8.46 21.58
CA LEU A 253 5.02 -7.30 22.47
C LEU A 253 3.70 -6.54 22.26
N GLY A 254 2.95 -6.33 23.33
CA GLY A 254 1.67 -5.63 23.27
C GLY A 254 1.81 -4.12 23.03
N PRO A 255 0.73 -3.41 22.66
CA PRO A 255 0.73 -1.97 22.44
C PRO A 255 1.32 -1.21 23.62
N GLY A 256 2.28 -0.32 23.37
CA GLY A 256 2.94 0.51 24.38
C GLY A 256 3.92 -0.21 25.31
N GLN A 257 4.01 -1.55 25.24
CA GLN A 257 4.90 -2.33 26.10
C GLN A 257 6.35 -2.21 25.66
N SER A 258 7.26 -2.24 26.64
CA SER A 258 8.71 -2.28 26.42
C SER A 258 9.30 -3.59 26.93
N TRP A 259 10.39 -4.01 26.30
CA TRP A 259 11.21 -5.14 26.71
C TRP A 259 12.68 -4.76 26.64
N SER A 260 13.44 -5.14 27.66
CA SER A 260 14.87 -4.87 27.76
C SER A 260 15.66 -6.18 27.75
N GLY A 261 16.76 -6.17 27.00
CA GLY A 261 17.71 -7.28 26.91
C GLY A 261 19.12 -6.86 27.30
N GLU A 262 19.92 -7.82 27.74
CA GLU A 262 21.35 -7.66 27.95
C GLU A 262 22.10 -8.82 27.28
N LEU A 263 23.19 -8.52 26.59
CA LEU A 263 24.04 -9.49 25.91
C LEU A 263 25.51 -9.19 26.20
N LYS A 264 26.23 -10.22 26.63
CA LYS A 264 27.68 -10.18 26.68
C LYS A 264 28.24 -10.31 25.27
N VAL A 265 29.01 -9.31 24.84
CA VAL A 265 29.68 -9.26 23.54
C VAL A 265 31.14 -9.64 23.74
N GLU A 266 31.52 -10.78 23.18
CA GLU A 266 32.92 -11.21 23.13
C GLU A 266 33.64 -10.47 22.01
N VAL A 267 34.70 -9.76 22.38
CA VAL A 267 35.50 -8.93 21.48
C VAL A 267 36.96 -9.31 21.62
N ASP A 268 37.65 -9.42 20.48
CA ASP A 268 39.08 -9.66 20.46
C ASP A 268 39.83 -8.44 21.03
N PRO A 269 40.68 -8.60 22.06
CA PRO A 269 41.44 -7.49 22.65
C PRO A 269 42.37 -6.79 21.66
N ALA A 270 42.69 -7.38 20.51
CA ALA A 270 43.48 -6.75 19.46
C ALA A 270 42.75 -5.66 18.66
N GLN A 271 41.41 -5.58 18.77
CA GLN A 271 40.57 -4.67 17.98
C GLN A 271 39.75 -3.75 18.90
N PRO A 272 40.19 -2.50 19.13
CA PRO A 272 39.47 -1.57 19.99
C PRO A 272 38.13 -1.15 19.36
N ILE A 273 37.06 -1.21 20.14
CA ILE A 273 35.75 -0.67 19.75
C ILE A 273 35.80 0.85 19.89
N SER A 274 35.53 1.58 18.81
CA SER A 274 35.40 3.05 18.87
C SER A 274 33.95 3.51 18.82
N ASP A 275 33.10 2.78 18.11
CA ASP A 275 31.69 3.11 17.94
C ASP A 275 30.87 1.83 17.73
N TYR A 276 29.56 1.88 18.00
CA TYR A 276 28.65 0.77 17.76
C TYR A 276 27.33 1.28 17.16
N ARG A 277 26.67 0.40 16.41
CA ARG A 277 25.34 0.69 15.86
C ARG A 277 24.44 -0.53 16.01
N LEU A 278 23.25 -0.29 16.56
CA LEU A 278 22.19 -1.27 16.74
C LEU A 278 21.01 -0.91 15.83
N LEU A 279 20.52 -1.89 15.07
CA LEU A 279 19.39 -1.73 14.15
C LEU A 279 18.31 -2.77 14.45
N SER A 280 17.04 -2.36 14.42
CA SER A 280 15.88 -3.24 14.56
C SER A 280 15.32 -3.55 13.17
N PHE A 281 15.03 -4.83 12.88
CA PHE A 281 14.43 -5.24 11.62
C PHE A 281 13.62 -6.53 11.73
N TYR A 282 12.73 -6.78 10.76
CA TYR A 282 12.09 -8.08 10.57
C TYR A 282 12.80 -8.85 9.45
N PRO A 283 13.26 -10.08 9.69
CA PRO A 283 13.92 -10.91 8.69
C PRO A 283 12.97 -11.41 7.59
#